data_AF-A0A974UM06-F1
#
_entry.id   AF-A0A974UM06-F1
#
_cell.length_a   1.000
_cell.length_b   1.000
_cell.length_c   1.000
_cell.angle_alpha   90.00
_cell.angle_beta   90.00
_cell.angle_gamma   90.00
#
_symmetry.space_group_name_H-M   'P 1'
#
loop_
_entity.id
_entity.type
_entity.pdbx_description
1 polymer ?
#
loop_
_entity_poly.entity_id
_entity_poly.type
_entity_poly.pdbx_seq_one_letter_code
_entity_poly.pdbx_strand_id
1 'polypeptide(L)'
;MSATSGARRVPRCSGHATVQAYNASHPDAPMPVSPDARNMLRSFTCAGAGLTDDLTASEKIHTLDFLPGGAPGPSEADRVGTVVATRWGDPPYLVVAENVSLRKAWEAIVARWPSDLSAAVEALRDVTDMAVPKSR
;
A
#
# COMPACT_ATOMS: atom_id res chain seq x y z
N MET A 1 36.65 -14.16 10.89
CA MET A 1 35.65 -13.09 11.03
C MET A 1 34.77 -13.14 9.79
N SER A 2 33.64 -13.85 9.86
CA SER A 2 32.71 -13.97 8.73
C SER A 2 31.46 -13.16 9.04
N ALA A 3 31.30 -12.03 8.36
CA ALA A 3 30.07 -11.28 8.39
C ALA A 3 29.02 -12.01 7.54
N THR A 4 28.14 -12.76 8.19
CA THR A 4 26.91 -13.25 7.56
C THR A 4 25.99 -12.05 7.37
N SER A 5 26.11 -11.40 6.21
CA SER A 5 25.15 -10.38 5.77
C SER A 5 23.81 -11.08 5.57
N GLY A 6 22.94 -10.99 6.59
CA GLY A 6 21.54 -11.36 6.49
C GLY A 6 20.90 -10.43 5.48
N ALA A 7 20.83 -10.87 4.22
CA ALA A 7 20.04 -10.23 3.19
C ALA A 7 18.60 -10.15 3.69
N ARG A 8 18.26 -8.99 4.24
CA ARG A 8 16.93 -8.62 4.72
C ARG A 8 16.02 -8.77 3.50
N ARG A 9 15.24 -9.85 3.43
CA ARG A 9 14.28 -10.06 2.34
C ARG A 9 13.35 -8.86 2.34
N VAL A 10 13.53 -7.97 1.37
CA VAL A 10 12.57 -6.89 1.11
C VAL A 10 11.25 -7.60 0.79
N PRO A 11 10.14 -7.25 1.46
CA PRO A 11 8.82 -7.75 1.08
C PRO A 11 8.63 -7.52 -0.42
N ARG A 12 8.43 -8.58 -1.19
CA ARG A 12 8.20 -8.46 -2.64
C ARG A 12 6.80 -7.89 -2.82
N CYS A 13 6.70 -6.63 -3.22
CA CYS A 13 5.43 -6.06 -3.68
C CYS A 13 4.97 -6.84 -4.92
N SER A 14 3.73 -7.33 -4.94
CA SER A 14 3.13 -7.95 -6.12
C SER A 14 2.54 -6.87 -7.02
N GLY A 15 2.85 -6.92 -8.32
CA GLY A 15 2.40 -5.94 -9.31
C GLY A 15 1.33 -6.50 -10.24
N HIS A 16 0.28 -5.72 -10.50
CA HIS A 16 -0.76 -6.07 -11.47
C HIS A 16 -0.76 -5.10 -12.65
N ALA A 17 -0.95 -5.61 -13.87
CA ALA A 17 -0.92 -4.80 -15.09
C ALA A 17 -2.24 -4.05 -15.36
N THR A 18 -3.36 -4.43 -14.73
CA THR A 18 -4.68 -3.81 -14.91
C THR A 18 -5.48 -3.83 -13.62
N VAL A 19 -6.47 -2.93 -13.50
CA VAL A 19 -7.45 -2.94 -12.39
C VAL A 19 -8.19 -4.27 -12.34
N GLN A 20 -8.56 -4.82 -13.49
CA GLN A 20 -9.28 -6.11 -13.57
C GLN A 20 -8.41 -7.25 -13.03
N ALA A 21 -7.12 -7.29 -13.36
CA ALA A 21 -6.20 -8.30 -12.86
C ALA A 21 -5.98 -8.16 -11.34
N TYR A 22 -5.91 -6.93 -10.82
CA TYR A 22 -5.84 -6.68 -9.38
C TYR A 22 -7.13 -7.11 -8.66
N ASN A 23 -8.30 -6.71 -9.16
CA ASN A 23 -9.59 -7.01 -8.55
C ASN A 23 -9.93 -8.51 -8.60
N ALA A 24 -9.45 -9.23 -9.62
CA ALA A 24 -9.60 -10.67 -9.71
C ALA A 24 -8.83 -11.41 -8.59
N SER A 25 -7.68 -10.89 -8.16
CA SER A 25 -6.90 -11.48 -7.06
C SER A 25 -7.26 -10.92 -5.68
N HIS A 26 -7.88 -9.74 -5.60
CA HIS A 26 -8.29 -9.09 -4.34
C HIS A 26 -9.79 -8.74 -4.34
N PRO A 27 -10.69 -9.73 -4.40
CA PRO A 27 -12.13 -9.48 -4.50
C PRO A 27 -12.70 -8.74 -3.28
N ASP A 28 -12.07 -8.88 -2.10
CA ASP A 28 -12.51 -8.26 -0.85
C ASP A 28 -12.02 -6.80 -0.67
N ALA A 29 -11.05 -6.37 -1.48
CA ALA A 29 -10.47 -5.03 -1.45
C ALA A 29 -10.42 -4.42 -2.88
N PRO A 30 -11.56 -4.30 -3.58
CA PRO A 30 -11.54 -3.91 -4.98
C PRO A 30 -11.06 -2.46 -5.16
N MET A 31 -10.20 -2.27 -6.16
CA MET A 31 -9.87 -0.97 -6.71
C MET A 31 -11.06 -0.45 -7.52
N PRO A 32 -11.49 0.80 -7.31
CA PRO A 32 -12.53 1.41 -8.12
C PRO A 32 -12.15 1.48 -9.60
N VAL A 33 -13.08 1.13 -10.48
CA VAL A 33 -12.87 1.12 -11.95
C VAL A 33 -13.09 2.49 -12.60
N SER A 34 -13.87 3.37 -11.97
CA SER A 34 -14.14 4.72 -12.47
C SER A 34 -13.21 5.76 -11.82
N PRO A 35 -12.76 6.77 -12.56
CA PRO A 35 -11.92 7.85 -12.02
C PRO A 35 -12.56 8.58 -10.85
N ASP A 36 -13.86 8.89 -10.93
CA ASP A 36 -14.59 9.62 -9.90
C ASP A 36 -14.62 8.86 -8.57
N ALA A 37 -14.95 7.57 -8.61
CA ALA A 37 -14.93 6.72 -7.42
C ALA A 37 -13.53 6.60 -6.80
N ARG A 38 -12.47 6.61 -7.62
CA ARG A 38 -11.10 6.60 -7.12
C ARG A 38 -10.72 7.95 -6.50
N ASN A 39 -11.14 9.07 -7.08
CA ASN A 39 -10.87 10.41 -6.55
C ASN A 39 -11.57 10.68 -5.21
N MET A 40 -12.62 9.91 -4.88
CA MET A 40 -13.26 9.94 -3.56
C MET A 40 -12.50 9.14 -2.49
N LEU A 41 -11.50 8.34 -2.86
CA LEU A 41 -10.71 7.60 -1.89
C LEU A 41 -9.87 8.56 -1.05
N ARG A 42 -9.87 8.31 0.25
CA ARG A 42 -8.88 8.91 1.15
C ARG A 42 -7.54 8.20 0.97
N SER A 43 -6.74 8.74 0.06
CA SER A 43 -5.42 8.24 -0.31
C SER A 43 -4.30 9.11 0.27
N PHE A 44 -3.06 8.61 0.26
CA PHE A 44 -1.89 9.34 0.75
C PHE A 44 -0.95 9.74 -0.39
N THR A 45 -0.45 10.98 -0.30
CA THR A 45 0.65 11.52 -1.10
C THR A 45 1.59 12.30 -0.17
N CYS A 46 2.90 12.29 -0.41
CA CYS A 46 3.81 13.12 0.36
C CYS A 46 3.63 14.58 -0.05
N ALA A 47 2.96 15.39 0.78
CA ALA A 47 2.73 16.82 0.53
C ALA A 47 2.14 17.14 -0.88
N GLY A 48 1.32 16.24 -1.45
CA GLY A 48 0.78 16.37 -2.80
C GLY A 48 1.73 15.99 -3.93
N ALA A 49 3.02 15.75 -3.66
CA ALA A 49 4.02 15.36 -4.65
C ALA A 49 3.98 13.86 -5.00
N GLY A 50 3.30 13.05 -4.20
CA GLY A 50 3.28 11.58 -4.36
C GLY A 50 4.50 10.91 -3.73
N LEU A 51 4.74 9.64 -4.09
CA LEU A 51 5.84 8.82 -3.58
C LEU A 51 6.68 8.30 -4.75
N THR A 52 8.00 8.43 -4.65
CA THR A 52 8.91 7.90 -5.67
C THR A 52 9.01 6.37 -5.59
N ASP A 53 8.90 5.70 -6.73
CA ASP A 53 9.13 4.26 -6.83
C ASP A 53 10.62 3.93 -6.94
N ASP A 54 11.21 3.67 -5.79
CA ASP A 54 12.56 3.15 -5.58
C ASP A 54 12.61 1.62 -5.45
N LEU A 55 11.45 0.94 -5.54
CA LEU A 55 11.34 -0.52 -5.43
C LEU A 55 11.52 -1.22 -6.77
N THR A 56 11.01 -0.62 -7.84
CA THR A 56 11.14 -1.16 -9.21
C THR A 56 12.18 -0.43 -10.06
N ALA A 57 12.89 0.54 -9.46
CA ALA A 57 13.82 1.44 -10.14
C ALA A 57 13.17 2.21 -11.32
N SER A 58 11.85 2.41 -11.29
CA SER A 58 11.13 3.17 -12.31
C SER A 58 11.18 4.68 -12.07
N GLU A 59 11.47 5.11 -10.83
CA GLU A 59 11.42 6.50 -10.36
C GLU A 59 10.09 7.20 -10.63
N LYS A 60 9.04 6.44 -10.94
CA LYS A 60 7.69 6.97 -11.16
C LYS A 60 7.10 7.46 -9.84
N ILE A 61 6.24 8.45 -9.96
CA ILE A 61 5.48 8.98 -8.81
C ILE A 61 4.16 8.23 -8.66
N HIS A 62 3.93 7.71 -7.46
CA HIS A 62 2.76 6.95 -7.04
C HIS A 62 1.96 7.66 -5.95
N THR A 63 0.70 7.25 -5.83
CA THR A 63 -0.19 7.53 -4.70
C THR A 63 -0.41 6.23 -3.92
N LEU A 64 -0.56 6.30 -2.60
CA LEU A 64 -0.99 5.14 -1.81
C LEU A 64 -2.51 5.16 -1.66
N ASP A 65 -3.17 4.20 -2.31
CA ASP A 65 -4.60 3.95 -2.16
C ASP A 65 -4.82 2.88 -1.08
N PHE A 66 -5.78 3.16 -0.20
CA PHE A 66 -6.19 2.24 0.87
C PHE A 66 -7.53 1.62 0.47
N LEU A 67 -7.58 0.31 0.34
CA LEU A 67 -8.73 -0.40 -0.22
C LEU A 67 -9.26 -1.44 0.76
N PRO A 68 -10.59 -1.64 0.86
CA PRO A 68 -11.61 -0.96 0.08
C PRO A 68 -12.01 0.42 0.63
N GLY A 69 -12.34 1.35 -0.27
CA GLY A 69 -13.06 2.57 0.08
C GLY A 69 -12.27 3.66 0.81
N GLY A 70 -10.94 3.67 0.72
CA GLY A 70 -10.08 4.71 1.29
C GLY A 70 -9.70 4.44 2.75
N ALA A 71 -8.74 5.20 3.24
CA ALA A 71 -8.32 5.13 4.63
C ALA A 71 -9.43 5.66 5.55
N PRO A 72 -9.88 4.89 6.56
CA PRO A 72 -10.97 5.30 7.43
C PRO A 72 -10.75 6.66 8.10
N GLY A 73 -11.78 7.52 8.06
CA GLY A 73 -11.83 8.75 8.85
C GLY A 73 -11.91 8.50 10.37
N PRO A 74 -11.76 9.53 11.21
CA PRO A 74 -11.83 9.38 12.68
C PRO A 74 -13.14 8.79 13.20
N SER A 75 -14.27 9.07 12.53
CA SER A 75 -15.61 8.60 12.91
C SER A 75 -16.06 7.33 12.18
N GLU A 76 -15.28 6.86 11.20
CA GLU A 76 -15.65 5.68 10.41
C GLU A 76 -15.25 4.39 11.13
N ALA A 77 -15.98 3.29 10.89
CA ALA A 77 -15.52 1.99 11.34
C ALA A 77 -14.17 1.64 10.66
N ASP A 78 -13.27 1.01 11.42
CA ASP A 78 -12.08 0.40 10.83
C ASP A 78 -12.48 -0.79 9.93
N ARG A 79 -11.61 -1.12 8.98
CA ARG A 79 -11.80 -2.23 8.07
C ARG A 79 -10.44 -2.85 7.73
N VAL A 80 -10.45 -4.14 7.50
CA VAL A 80 -9.27 -4.88 7.01
C VAL A 80 -9.22 -4.75 5.49
N GLY A 81 -8.03 -4.57 4.93
CA GLY A 81 -7.88 -4.40 3.50
C GLY A 81 -6.43 -4.37 3.02
N THR A 82 -6.23 -3.73 1.86
CA THR A 82 -4.98 -3.72 1.12
C THR A 82 -4.53 -2.29 0.83
N VAL A 83 -3.23 -2.03 0.96
CA VAL A 83 -2.60 -0.77 0.57
C VAL A 83 -1.89 -0.97 -0.76
N VAL A 84 -2.22 -0.14 -1.74
CA VAL A 84 -1.72 -0.27 -3.12
C VAL A 84 -1.06 1.04 -3.53
N ALA A 85 0.17 0.97 -4.03
CA ALA A 85 0.81 2.07 -4.71
C ALA A 85 0.36 2.09 -6.18
N THR A 86 -0.17 3.22 -6.61
CA THR A 86 -0.84 3.36 -7.90
C THR A 86 -0.44 4.63 -8.61
N ARG A 87 -0.44 4.55 -9.94
CA ARG A 87 -0.30 5.69 -10.83
C ARG A 87 -1.44 5.63 -11.82
N TRP A 88 -2.18 6.73 -11.95
CA TRP A 88 -3.45 6.67 -12.65
C TRP A 88 -3.26 6.44 -14.15
N GLY A 89 -3.98 5.45 -14.69
CA GLY A 89 -3.86 5.06 -16.11
C GLY A 89 -2.52 4.43 -16.50
N ASP A 90 -1.60 4.26 -15.55
CA ASP A 90 -0.23 3.80 -15.80
C ASP A 90 0.11 2.65 -14.84
N PRO A 91 -0.02 1.38 -15.28
CA PRO A 91 0.40 0.24 -14.48
C PRO A 91 1.91 0.26 -14.20
N PRO A 92 2.39 -0.49 -13.18
CA PRO A 92 1.65 -1.48 -12.39
C PRO A 92 0.90 -0.93 -11.17
N TYR A 93 -0.11 -1.68 -10.72
CA TYR A 93 -0.75 -1.56 -9.41
C TYR A 93 0.06 -2.40 -8.42
N LEU A 94 0.83 -1.75 -7.56
CA LEU A 94 1.78 -2.40 -6.66
C LEU A 94 1.16 -2.60 -5.28
N VAL A 95 1.00 -3.85 -4.86
CA VAL A 95 0.54 -4.19 -3.52
C VAL A 95 1.67 -3.99 -2.53
N VAL A 96 1.46 -3.07 -1.57
CA VAL A 96 2.46 -2.66 -0.57
C VAL A 96 2.23 -3.40 0.75
N ALA A 97 0.96 -3.63 1.12
CA ALA A 97 0.56 -4.42 2.28
C ALA A 97 -0.84 -5.01 2.07
N GLU A 98 -1.08 -6.21 2.59
CA GLU A 98 -2.35 -6.94 2.49
C GLU A 98 -2.87 -7.33 3.87
N ASN A 99 -4.19 -7.51 3.98
CA ASN A 99 -4.87 -7.96 5.20
C ASN A 99 -4.61 -7.07 6.42
N VAL A 100 -4.36 -5.78 6.24
CA VAL A 100 -4.06 -4.83 7.32
C VAL A 100 -5.29 -4.05 7.77
N SER A 101 -5.33 -3.67 9.05
CA SER A 101 -6.24 -2.59 9.51
C SER A 101 -5.90 -1.31 8.76
N LEU A 102 -6.85 -0.81 7.96
CA LEU A 102 -6.62 0.39 7.15
C LEU A 102 -6.43 1.64 8.02
N ARG A 103 -7.05 1.69 9.20
CA ARG A 103 -6.80 2.75 10.19
C ARG A 103 -5.36 2.74 10.67
N LYS A 104 -4.85 1.59 11.13
CA LYS A 104 -3.47 1.47 11.61
C LYS A 104 -2.46 1.71 10.48
N ALA A 105 -2.75 1.22 9.28
CA ALA A 105 -1.92 1.45 8.11
C ALA A 105 -1.83 2.96 7.79
N TRP A 106 -2.96 3.66 7.81
CA TRP A 106 -3.01 5.11 7.62
C TRP A 106 -2.22 5.86 8.70
N GLU A 107 -2.42 5.51 9.98
CA GLU A 107 -1.70 6.10 11.11
C GLU A 107 -0.19 5.91 10.98
N ALA A 108 0.26 4.70 10.60
CA ALA A 108 1.67 4.41 10.40
C ALA A 108 2.29 5.21 9.25
N ILE A 109 1.58 5.33 8.13
CA ILE A 109 2.01 6.13 6.97
C ILE A 109 2.09 7.61 7.34
N VAL A 110 1.07 8.17 7.98
CA VAL A 110 1.08 9.60 8.36
C VAL A 110 2.11 9.90 9.44
N ALA A 111 2.34 8.99 10.39
CA ALA A 111 3.34 9.18 11.43
C ALA A 111 4.77 9.22 10.88
N ARG A 112 5.06 8.46 9.81
CA ARG A 112 6.39 8.40 9.18
C ARG A 112 6.55 9.30 7.96
N TRP A 113 5.43 9.73 7.36
CA TRP A 113 5.35 10.65 6.22
C TRP A 113 6.32 10.29 5.07
N PRO A 114 6.24 9.08 4.50
CA PRO A 114 7.22 8.59 3.53
C PRO A 114 7.15 9.36 2.20
N SER A 115 8.31 9.63 1.60
CA SER A 115 8.46 10.22 0.26
C SER A 115 8.73 9.19 -0.85
N ASP A 116 8.98 7.94 -0.48
CA ASP A 116 9.32 6.85 -1.40
C ASP A 116 8.61 5.55 -0.99
N LEU A 117 8.50 4.61 -1.93
CA LEU A 117 7.76 3.37 -1.74
C LEU A 117 8.46 2.43 -0.75
N SER A 118 9.78 2.39 -0.71
CA SER A 118 10.49 1.56 0.28
C SER A 118 10.22 2.02 1.71
N ALA A 119 10.24 3.33 2.00
CA ALA A 119 9.87 3.85 3.31
C ALA A 119 8.39 3.60 3.66
N ALA A 120 7.49 3.64 2.67
CA ALA A 120 6.09 3.25 2.87
C ALA A 120 5.95 1.77 3.24
N VAL A 121 6.66 0.86 2.55
CA VAL A 121 6.73 -0.56 2.92
C VAL A 121 7.24 -0.71 4.35
N GLU A 122 8.32 0.01 4.70
CA GLU A 122 8.88 -0.06 6.06
C GLU A 122 7.91 0.43 7.13
N ALA A 123 7.14 1.49 6.84
CA ALA A 123 6.12 2.00 7.74
C ALA A 123 5.00 0.98 8.00
N LEU A 124 4.66 0.17 6.99
CA LEU A 124 3.57 -0.80 7.05
C LEU A 124 3.99 -2.16 7.63
N ARG A 125 5.29 -2.45 7.79
CA ARG A 125 5.80 -3.73 8.31
C ARG A 125 5.15 -4.10 9.66
N ASP A 126 5.17 -3.18 10.62
CA ASP A 126 4.67 -3.44 11.97
C ASP A 126 3.15 -3.65 12.02
N VAL A 127 2.43 -3.09 11.04
CA VAL A 127 0.97 -3.26 10.91
C VAL A 127 0.63 -4.60 10.25
N THR A 128 1.49 -5.07 9.35
CA THR A 128 1.31 -6.31 8.59
C THR A 128 1.60 -7.54 9.46
N ASP A 129 2.62 -7.49 10.31
CA ASP A 129 2.97 -8.59 11.22
C ASP A 129 1.89 -8.87 12.28
N MET A 130 1.03 -7.88 12.57
CA MET A 130 -0.09 -8.03 13.50
C MET A 130 -1.34 -8.67 12.87
N ALA A 131 -1.41 -8.72 11.54
CA ALA A 131 -2.53 -9.29 10.80
C ALA A 131 -2.43 -10.82 10.63
N VAL A 132 -1.23 -11.38 10.74
CA VAL A 132 -1.01 -12.83 10.73
C VAL A 132 -0.87 -13.29 12.18
N PRO A 133 -1.93 -13.80 12.84
CA PRO A 133 -1.72 -14.54 14.07
C PRO A 133 -0.84 -15.73 13.71
N LYS A 134 0.39 -15.78 14.27
CA LYS A 134 1.23 -16.97 14.23
C LYS A 134 0.41 -18.11 14.84
N SER A 135 -0.11 -19.01 13.99
CA SER A 135 -0.61 -20.29 14.45
C SER A 135 0.55 -20.99 15.17
N ARG A 136 0.42 -21.14 16.48
CA ARG A 136 1.28 -22.02 17.28
C ARG A 136 0.86 -23.47 17.08
#